data_AF-A0A165C7B7-F1
#
_entry.id   AF-A0A165C7B7-F1
#
_cell.length_a   1.000
_cell.length_b   1.000
_cell.length_c   1.000
_cell.angle_alpha   90.00
_cell.angle_beta   90.00
_cell.angle_gamma   90.00
#
_symmetry.space_group_name_H-M   'P 1'
#
loop_
_entity.id
_entity.type
_entity.pdbx_description
1 polymer ?
#
loop_
_entity_poly.entity_id
_entity_poly.type
_entity_poly.pdbx_seq_one_letter_code
_entity_poly.pdbx_strand_id
1 'polypeptide(L)' 'RMIRTVTQILRAVVSDDQSDWGNRLPMVEYAINASSNASTGYAPFELNYGHVP' A
#
# COMPACT_ATOMS: atom_id res chain seq x y z
N ARG A 1 -12.10 3.62 -1.97
CA ARG A 1 -11.53 3.00 -0.75
C ARG A 1 -10.01 3.01 -0.79
N MET A 2 -9.37 2.52 -1.87
CA MET A 2 -7.92 2.45 -2.02
C MET A 2 -7.19 3.79 -1.83
N ILE A 3 -7.65 4.88 -2.47
CA ILE A 3 -7.04 6.22 -2.31
C ILE A 3 -6.97 6.65 -0.83
N ARG A 4 -8.02 6.38 -0.04
CA ARG A 4 -8.04 6.70 1.39
C ARG A 4 -6.97 5.93 2.17
N THR A 5 -6.80 4.65 1.86
CA THR A 5 -5.76 3.79 2.47
C THR A 5 -4.37 4.27 2.11
N VAL A 6 -4.11 4.61 0.84
CA VAL A 6 -2.83 5.21 0.39
C VAL A 6 -2.52 6.47 1.20
N THR A 7 -3.48 7.39 1.31
CA THR A 7 -3.29 8.63 2.07
C THR A 7 -3.05 8.37 3.56
N GLN A 8 -3.73 7.40 4.16
CA GLN A 8 -3.54 7.05 5.57
C GLN A 8 -2.14 6.49 5.84
N ILE A 9 -1.66 5.59 4.99
CA ILE A 9 -0.31 5.04 5.13
C ILE A 9 0.73 6.13 4.89
N LEU A 10 0.59 6.94 3.83
CA LEU A 10 1.51 8.04 3.56
C LEU A 10 1.62 9.01 4.75
N ARG A 11 0.50 9.41 5.36
CA ARG A 11 0.53 10.28 6.55
C ARG A 11 1.26 9.68 7.75
N ALA A 12 1.37 8.37 7.83
CA ALA A 12 2.06 7.68 8.93
C ALA A 12 3.56 7.49 8.68
N VAL A 13 4.03 7.62 7.43
CA VAL A 13 5.39 7.20 7.04
C VAL A 13 6.21 8.31 6.37
N VAL A 14 5.55 9.37 5.92
CA VAL A 14 6.16 10.56 5.34
C VAL A 14 6.69 11.45 6.46
N SER A 15 7.82 12.10 6.22
CA SER A 15 8.42 13.05 7.16
C SER A 15 7.54 14.27 7.40
N ASP A 16 7.73 14.96 8.52
CA ASP A 16 6.92 16.15 8.88
C ASP A 16 7.01 17.28 7.84
N ASP A 17 8.18 17.43 7.21
CA ASP A 17 8.43 18.39 6.12
C ASP A 17 7.87 17.92 4.76
N GLN A 18 7.31 16.71 4.70
CA GLN A 18 6.71 16.09 3.52
C GLN A 18 7.62 16.02 2.30
N SER A 19 8.94 16.06 2.49
CA SER A 19 9.90 16.06 1.38
C SER A 19 10.16 14.66 0.80
N ASP A 20 9.86 13.61 1.56
CA ASP A 20 10.23 12.23 1.23
C ASP A 20 9.07 11.38 0.67
N TRP A 21 7.88 11.95 0.45
CA TRP A 21 6.68 11.20 0.06
C TRP A 21 6.87 10.32 -1.19
N GLY A 22 7.58 10.82 -2.19
CA GLY A 22 7.90 10.06 -3.41
C GLY A 22 8.72 8.81 -3.12
N ASN A 23 9.66 8.90 -2.18
CA ASN A 23 10.52 7.78 -1.78
C ASN A 23 9.75 6.74 -0.95
N ARG A 24 8.63 7.13 -0.32
CA ARG A 24 7.77 6.22 0.44
C ARG A 24 6.79 5.44 -0.43
N LEU A 25 6.52 5.89 -1.66
CA LEU A 25 5.53 5.27 -2.56
C LEU A 25 5.75 3.77 -2.77
N PRO A 26 6.97 3.26 -3.05
CA PRO A 26 7.17 1.82 -3.29
C PRO A 26 6.76 0.97 -2.08
N MET A 27 7.05 1.46 -0.87
CA MET A 27 6.66 0.78 0.37
C MET A 27 5.14 0.77 0.56
N VAL A 28 4.48 1.90 0.27
CA VAL A 28 3.01 2.01 0.37
C VAL A 28 2.32 1.11 -0.65
N GLU A 29 2.83 1.08 -1.88
CA GLU A 29 2.34 0.19 -2.92
C GLU A 29 2.45 -1.27 -2.50
N TYR A 30 3.62 -1.68 -2.02
CA TYR A 30 3.85 -3.04 -1.56
C TYR A 30 2.90 -3.41 -0.41
N ALA A 31 2.76 -2.55 0.61
CA ALA A 31 1.87 -2.80 1.74
C ALA A 31 0.40 -2.99 1.31
N ILE A 32 -0.06 -2.23 0.31
CA ILE A 32 -1.43 -2.35 -0.21
C ILE A 32 -1.59 -3.62 -1.05
N ASN A 33 -0.61 -3.93 -1.90
CA ASN A 33 -0.69 -5.10 -2.79
C ASN A 33 -0.45 -6.44 -2.08
N ALA A 34 0.23 -6.43 -0.92
CA ALA A 34 0.45 -7.60 -0.07
C ALA A 34 -0.67 -7.83 0.96
N SER A 35 -1.54 -6.84 1.21
CA SER A 35 -2.61 -6.96 2.20
C SER A 35 -3.87 -7.60 1.60
N SER A 36 -4.41 -8.61 2.28
CA SER A 36 -5.70 -9.20 1.93
C SER A 36 -6.83 -8.18 1.97
N ASN A 37 -7.68 -8.15 0.94
CA ASN A 37 -8.86 -7.29 0.94
C ASN A 37 -10.08 -8.03 1.50
N ALA A 38 -10.79 -7.41 2.45
CA ALA A 38 -11.92 -8.03 3.16
C ALA A 38 -13.07 -8.54 2.26
N SER A 39 -13.25 -7.98 1.06
CA SER A 39 -14.29 -8.42 0.13
C SER A 39 -13.91 -9.67 -0.67
N THR A 40 -12.62 -9.88 -0.92
CA THR A 40 -12.11 -11.00 -1.73
C THR A 40 -11.42 -12.06 -0.90
N GLY A 41 -10.95 -11.74 0.30
CA GLY A 41 -10.13 -12.61 1.15
C GLY A 41 -8.66 -12.70 0.71
N TYR A 42 -8.33 -12.28 -0.51
CA TYR A 42 -7.01 -12.37 -1.11
C TYR A 42 -6.31 -11.01 -1.22
N ALA A 43 -4.98 -11.04 -1.21
CA ALA A 43 -4.15 -9.88 -1.53
C ALA A 43 -4.11 -9.64 -3.05
N PRO A 44 -4.00 -8.39 -3.52
CA PRO A 44 -3.85 -8.10 -4.94
C PRO A 44 -2.69 -8.84 -5.61
N PHE A 45 -1.55 -9.01 -4.93
CA PHE A 45 -0.43 -9.79 -5.45
C PHE A 45 -0.78 -11.27 -5.67
N GLU A 46 -1.53 -11.88 -4.77
CA GLU A 46 -2.00 -13.26 -4.95
C GLU A 46 -2.93 -13.38 -6.16
N LEU A 47 -3.79 -12.39 -6.38
CA LEU A 47 -4.72 -12.40 -7.52
C LEU A 47 -4.01 -12.16 -8.86
N ASN A 48 -2.96 -11.34 -8.88
CA ASN A 48 -2.25 -10.99 -10.12
C ASN A 48 -1.11 -11.96 -10.46
N TYR A 49 -0.40 -12.45 -9.44
CA TYR A 49 0.84 -13.22 -9.61
C TYR A 49 0.79 -14.61 -8.96
N GLY A 50 -0.28 -14.95 -8.25
CA GLY A 50 -0.41 -16.23 -7.54
C GLY A 50 0.43 -16.33 -6.26
N HIS A 51 1.20 -15.29 -5.91
CA HIS A 51 2.01 -15.20 -4.68
C HIS A 51 2.30 -13.74 -4.32
N VAL A 52 2.66 -13.49 -3.06
CA VAL A 52 3.19 -12.20 -2.61
C VAL A 52 4.72 -12.21 -2.80
N PRO A 53 5.31 -11.26 -3.56
CA PRO A 53 6.76 -11.15 -3.76
C PRO A 53 7.55 -10.84 -2.49
#